data_AF-A0A959E716-F1
#
_entry.id   AF-A0A959E716-F1
#
_cell.length_a   1.000
_cell.length_b   1.000
_cell.length_c   1.000
_cell.angle_alpha   90.00
_cell.angle_beta   90.00
_cell.angle_gamma   90.00
#
_symmetry.space_group_name_H-M   'P 1'
#
loop_
_entity.id
_entity.type
_entity.pdbx_description
1 polymer ?
#
loop_
_entity_poly.entity_id
_entity_poly.type
_entity_poly.pdbx_seq_one_letter_code
_entity_poly.pdbx_strand_id
1 'polypeptide(L)'
;EVEVTDLDQLHEALELDVDRILLDNMSTDLMAKAVTIAAGRTPLEASGGVNLDTVAAIATTGVDYISVGALTHSVTALDISLDVQ
;
A
#
# COMPACT_ATOMS: atom_id res chain seq x y z
N GLU A 1 10.77 -6.73 -5.31
CA GLU A 1 9.73 -6.54 -4.27
C GLU A 1 9.56 -7.82 -3.48
N VAL A 2 9.31 -7.70 -2.18
CA VAL A 2 8.93 -8.81 -1.30
C VAL A 2 7.70 -8.39 -0.49
N GLU A 3 6.74 -9.29 -0.35
CA GLU A 3 5.53 -9.11 0.46
C GLU A 3 5.75 -9.69 1.86
N VAL A 4 5.27 -8.98 2.89
CA VAL A 4 5.35 -9.36 4.29
C VAL A 4 4.01 -9.14 4.98
N THR A 5 3.65 -10.04 5.89
CA THR A 5 2.39 -10.01 6.65
C THR A 5 2.57 -9.60 8.12
N ASP A 6 3.81 -9.58 8.61
CA ASP A 6 4.15 -9.18 9.98
C ASP A 6 5.51 -8.46 10.08
N LEU A 7 5.83 -7.96 11.27
CA LEU A 7 7.07 -7.20 11.52
C LEU A 7 8.32 -8.09 11.57
N ASP A 8 8.18 -9.39 11.86
CA ASP A 8 9.32 -10.30 11.91
C ASP A 8 9.82 -10.57 10.48
N GLN A 9 8.88 -10.83 9.55
CA GLN A 9 9.16 -10.92 8.13
C GLN A 9 9.71 -9.60 7.56
N LEU A 10 9.22 -8.44 8.03
CA LEU A 10 9.80 -7.15 7.66
C LEU A 10 11.28 -7.06 8.05
N HIS A 11 11.64 -7.52 9.25
CA HIS A 11 13.04 -7.55 9.68
C HIS A 11 13.90 -8.42 8.77
N GLU A 12 13.41 -9.60 8.39
CA GLU A 12 14.10 -10.47 7.43
C GLU A 12 14.23 -9.81 6.05
N ALA A 13 13.15 -9.19 5.56
CA ALA A 13 13.11 -8.55 4.25
C ALA A 13 14.03 -7.33 4.14
N LEU A 14 14.24 -6.58 5.23
CA LEU A 14 15.15 -5.44 5.28
C LEU A 14 16.63 -5.83 5.15
N GLU A 15 16.98 -7.08 5.41
CA GLU A 15 18.33 -7.62 5.21
C GLU A 15 18.57 -8.07 3.76
N LEU A 16 17.52 -8.08 2.93
CA LEU A 16 17.60 -8.38 1.50
C LEU A 16 17.78 -7.08 0.70
N ASP A 17 18.50 -7.17 -0.41
CA ASP A 17 18.61 -6.08 -1.38
C ASP A 17 17.41 -6.14 -2.34
N VAL A 18 16.30 -5.54 -1.91
CA VAL A 18 15.04 -5.50 -2.67
C VAL A 18 14.61 -4.05 -2.93
N ASP A 19 14.04 -3.81 -4.11
CA ASP A 19 13.64 -2.46 -4.52
C ASP A 19 12.51 -1.86 -3.65
N ARG A 20 11.69 -2.72 -3.02
CA ARG A 20 10.50 -2.34 -2.25
C ARG A 20 10.00 -3.49 -1.39
N ILE A 21 9.37 -3.16 -0.26
CA ILE A 21 8.68 -4.13 0.61
C ILE A 21 7.19 -3.77 0.66
N LEU A 22 6.33 -4.76 0.41
CA LEU A 22 4.88 -4.65 0.44
C LEU A 22 4.33 -5.18 1.77
N LEU A 23 3.64 -4.33 2.51
CA LEU A 23 2.98 -4.63 3.78
C LEU A 23 1.56 -5.11 3.49
N ASP A 24 1.31 -6.42 3.57
CA ASP A 24 0.00 -6.99 3.26
C ASP A 24 -0.92 -7.02 4.47
N ASN A 25 -2.10 -6.40 4.32
CA ASN A 25 -3.21 -6.39 5.29
C ASN A 25 -2.81 -6.00 6.73
N MET A 26 -1.73 -5.23 6.90
CA MET A 26 -1.30 -4.74 8.21
C MET A 26 -2.25 -3.66 8.74
N SER A 27 -2.40 -3.55 10.05
CA SER A 27 -3.09 -2.41 10.65
C SER A 27 -2.25 -1.13 10.51
N THR A 28 -2.89 0.04 10.55
CA THR A 28 -2.18 1.33 10.51
C THR A 28 -1.13 1.48 11.60
N ASP A 29 -1.36 0.90 12.78
CA ASP A 29 -0.39 0.87 13.88
C ASP A 29 0.85 0.04 13.54
N LEU A 30 0.66 -1.10 12.86
CA LEU A 30 1.76 -1.93 12.40
C LEU A 30 2.51 -1.27 11.24
N MET A 31 1.79 -0.65 10.30
CA MET A 31 2.41 0.12 9.20
C MET A 31 3.27 1.27 9.74
N ALA A 32 2.79 2.04 10.72
CA ALA A 32 3.58 3.12 11.33
C ALA A 32 4.85 2.62 12.04
N LYS A 33 4.76 1.45 12.70
CA LYS A 33 5.94 0.77 13.25
C LYS A 33 6.88 0.29 12.15
N ALA A 34 6.36 -0.28 11.06
CA ALA A 34 7.13 -0.72 9.92
C ALA A 34 7.93 0.43 9.29
N VAL A 35 7.30 1.59 9.09
CA VAL A 35 7.96 2.82 8.62
C VAL A 35 9.10 3.23 9.56
N THR A 36 8.86 3.19 10.87
CA THR A 36 9.89 3.48 11.87
C THR A 36 11.06 2.49 11.81
N ILE A 37 10.78 1.20 11.65
CA ILE A 37 11.77 0.11 11.56
C ILE A 37 12.58 0.21 10.27
N ALA A 38 11.92 0.45 9.13
CA ALA A 38 12.56 0.59 7.83
C ALA A 38 13.48 1.81 7.79
N ALA A 39 13.14 2.89 8.51
CA ALA A 39 13.96 4.09 8.67
C ALA A 39 14.51 4.65 7.33
N GLY A 40 13.72 4.53 6.26
CA GLY A 40 14.08 4.96 4.91
C GLY A 40 15.13 4.10 4.19
N ARG A 41 15.48 2.91 4.71
CA ARG A 41 16.40 1.95 4.06
C ARG A 41 15.84 1.41 2.75
N THR A 42 14.55 1.04 2.78
CA THR A 42 13.84 0.44 1.65
C THR A 42 12.44 1.04 1.58
N PRO A 43 11.95 1.44 0.40
CA PRO A 43 10.59 1.97 0.27
C PRO A 43 9.53 0.95 0.71
N LEU A 44 8.49 1.43 1.37
CA LEU A 44 7.37 0.63 1.84
C LEU A 44 6.11 0.89 1.03
N GLU A 45 5.40 -0.18 0.67
CA GLU A 45 4.11 -0.14 0.01
C GLU A 45 3.04 -0.77 0.91
N ALA A 46 1.92 -0.10 1.13
CA ALA A 46 0.78 -0.68 1.84
C ALA A 46 -0.18 -1.38 0.86
N SER A 47 -0.63 -2.58 1.21
CA SER A 47 -1.64 -3.34 0.46
C SER A 47 -2.74 -3.87 1.39
N GLY A 48 -3.92 -4.11 0.83
CA GLY A 48 -5.05 -4.70 1.54
C GLY A 48 -6.02 -3.66 2.12
N GLY A 49 -7.32 -3.89 1.93
CA GLY A 49 -8.38 -3.07 2.54
C GLY A 49 -8.42 -1.60 2.12
N VAL A 50 -7.76 -1.22 1.02
CA VAL A 50 -7.67 0.18 0.59
C VAL A 50 -8.97 0.63 -0.10
N ASN A 51 -9.58 1.69 0.45
CA ASN A 51 -10.74 2.38 -0.10
C ASN A 51 -10.71 3.86 0.33
N LEU A 52 -11.71 4.65 -0.07
CA LEU A 52 -11.76 6.09 0.22
C LEU A 52 -11.81 6.41 1.72
N ASP A 53 -12.36 5.52 2.54
CA ASP A 53 -12.46 5.71 3.99
C ASP A 53 -11.14 5.36 4.71
N THR A 54 -10.35 4.42 4.15
CA THR A 54 -9.12 3.91 4.78
C THR A 54 -7.84 4.57 4.26
N VAL A 55 -7.81 5.02 3.00
CA VAL A 55 -6.60 5.48 2.31
C VAL A 55 -5.92 6.66 3.02
N ALA A 56 -6.68 7.58 3.60
CA ALA A 56 -6.13 8.73 4.32
C ALA A 56 -5.37 8.29 5.57
N ALA A 57 -5.93 7.35 6.35
CA ALA A 57 -5.28 6.82 7.54
C ALA A 57 -4.00 6.04 7.16
N ILE A 58 -4.06 5.22 6.11
CA ILE A 58 -2.89 4.50 5.58
C ILE A 58 -1.81 5.50 5.16
N ALA A 59 -2.14 6.54 4.41
CA ALA A 59 -1.16 7.56 3.99
C ALA A 59 -0.49 8.27 5.17
N THR A 60 -1.23 8.52 6.27
CA THR A 60 -0.66 9.16 7.47
C THR A 60 0.36 8.30 8.22
N THR A 61 0.44 6.98 7.93
CA THR A 61 1.44 6.09 8.55
C THR A 61 2.87 6.39 8.07
N GLY A 62 3.02 7.04 6.91
CA GLY A 62 4.32 7.37 6.32
C GLY A 62 4.86 6.34 5.33
N VAL A 63 4.02 5.41 4.85
CA VAL A 63 4.37 4.54 3.72
C VAL A 63 4.58 5.35 2.43
N ASP A 64 5.49 4.88 1.57
CA ASP A 64 5.85 5.57 0.32
C ASP A 64 4.80 5.34 -0.79
N TYR A 65 4.19 4.16 -0.79
CA TYR A 65 3.20 3.73 -1.79
C TYR A 65 1.97 3.10 -1.15
N ILE A 66 0.84 3.18 -1.85
CA ILE A 66 -0.40 2.51 -1.48
C ILE A 66 -0.93 1.80 -2.72
N SER A 67 -1.01 0.48 -2.65
CA SER A 67 -1.55 -0.37 -3.72
C SER A 67 -3.07 -0.44 -3.64
N VAL A 68 -3.76 -0.02 -4.71
CA VAL A 68 -5.23 0.06 -4.76
C VAL A 68 -5.78 -0.84 -5.87
N GLY A 69 -6.02 -2.11 -5.56
CA GLY A 69 -6.57 -3.07 -6.52
C GLY A 69 -7.94 -2.66 -7.10
N ALA A 70 -8.74 -1.92 -6.33
CA ALA A 70 -10.06 -1.46 -6.76
C ALA A 70 -10.01 -0.58 -8.02
N LEU A 71 -8.89 0.08 -8.32
CA LEU A 71 -8.75 0.92 -9.51
C LEU A 71 -8.85 0.14 -10.83
N THR A 72 -8.55 -1.16 -10.80
CA THR A 72 -8.50 -1.98 -12.02
C THR A 72 -9.52 -3.11 -12.02
N HIS A 73 -9.87 -3.68 -10.86
CA HIS A 73 -10.87 -4.76 -10.79
C HIS A 73 -12.31 -4.27 -10.57
N SER A 74 -12.51 -3.03 -10.14
CA SER A 74 -13.82 -2.43 -9.86
C SER A 74 -14.00 -1.16 -10.67
N VAL A 75 -14.70 -1.26 -11.80
CA VAL A 75 -14.94 -0.10 -12.68
C VAL A 75 -16.29 0.55 -12.38
N THR A 76 -16.28 1.87 -12.22
CA THR A 76 -17.48 2.69 -12.40
C THR A 76 -17.38 3.34 -13.77
N ALA A 77 -18.23 2.91 -14.70
CA ALA A 77 -18.23 3.47 -16.04
C ALA A 77 -18.66 4.94 -16.00
N LEU A 78 -17.95 5.79 -16.75
CA LEU A 78 -18.36 7.18 -16.92
C LEU A 78 -19.64 7.22 -17.76
N ASP A 79 -20.60 8.03 -17.35
CA ASP A 79 -21.81 8.28 -18.13
C ASP A 79 -21.48 9.25 -19.27
N ILE A 80 -21.52 8.75 -20.52
CA ILE A 80 -21.11 9.49 -21.72
C ILE A 80 -22.22 9.40 -22.76
N SER A 81 -22.63 10.55 -23.33
CA SER A 81 -23.54 10.64 -24.47
C SER A 81 -22.88 11.32 -25.67
N LEU A 82 -23.30 10.96 -26.89
CA LEU A 82 -22.88 11.58 -28.14
C LEU A 82 -24.12 12.07 -28.89
N ASP A 83 -24.24 13.38 -29.07
CA ASP A 83 -25.26 13.97 -29.94
C ASP A 83 -24.71 14.11 -31.36
N VAL A 84 -25.39 13.48 -32.33
CA VAL A 84 -25.03 13.54 -33.75
C VAL A 84 -26.04 14.42 -34.48
N GLN A 85 -25.54 15.41 -35.24
CA GLN A 85 -26.33 16.27 -36.14
C GLN A 85 -26.18 15.84 -37.59
#